data_AF-A0A950ACB5-F1
#
_entry.id   AF-A0A950ACB5-F1
#
_cell.length_a   1.000
_cell.length_b   1.000
_cell.length_c   1.000
_cell.angle_alpha   90.00
_cell.angle_beta   90.00
_cell.angle_gamma   90.00
#
_symmetry.space_group_name_H-M   'P 1'
#
loop_
_entity.id
_entity.type
_entity.pdbx_description
1 polymer ?
#
loop_
_entity_poly.entity_id
_entity_poly.type
_entity_poly.pdbx_seq_one_letter_code
_entity_poly.pdbx_strand_id
1 'polypeptide(L)' 'DDPAPKPMAVGKLDGKYVTSAGQTLLSWNDNGLNFTLVGDLPAKELAHIASAL' A
#
# COMPACT_ATOMS: atom_id res chain seq x y z
N ASP A 1 -5.63 18.56 7.05
CA ASP A 1 -5.16 17.34 7.70
C ASP A 1 -4.72 16.33 6.68
N ASP A 2 -3.41 16.07 6.62
CA ASP A 2 -2.87 14.98 5.81
C ASP A 2 -3.23 13.64 6.49
N PRO A 3 -3.88 12.71 5.77
CA PRO A 3 -4.25 11.44 6.36
C PRO A 3 -3.01 10.64 6.77
N ALA A 4 -2.96 10.23 8.04
CA ALA A 4 -1.85 9.44 8.56
C ALA A 4 -1.81 8.05 7.90
N PRO A 5 -0.62 7.54 7.53
CA PRO A 5 -0.48 6.20 6.96
C PRO A 5 -0.96 5.12 7.95
N LYS A 6 -1.76 4.18 7.44
CA LYS A 6 -2.29 3.03 8.18
C LYS A 6 -1.50 1.77 7.84
N PRO A 7 -1.20 0.89 8.81
CA PRO A 7 -0.49 -0.36 8.55
C PRO A 7 -1.34 -1.32 7.71
N MET A 8 -0.68 -2.13 6.88
CA MET A 8 -1.29 -3.19 6.08
C MET A 8 -0.25 -4.25 5.71
N ALA A 9 -0.66 -5.52 5.63
CA ALA A 9 0.20 -6.57 5.10
C ALA A 9 0.19 -6.57 3.57
N VAL A 10 1.37 -6.75 2.96
CA VAL A 10 1.55 -7.03 1.53
C VAL A 10 2.16 -8.42 1.41
N GLY A 11 1.31 -9.44 1.25
CA GLY A 11 1.74 -10.83 1.36
C GLY A 11 2.29 -11.14 2.76
N LYS A 12 3.60 -11.39 2.85
CA LYS A 12 4.33 -11.62 4.12
C LYS A 12 5.10 -10.38 4.61
N LEU A 13 5.02 -9.27 3.89
CA LEU A 13 5.77 -8.05 4.17
C LEU A 13 4.88 -7.02 4.86
N ASP A 14 5.52 -6.15 5.64
CA ASP A 14 4.86 -5.00 6.26
C ASP A 14 4.78 -3.83 5.27
N GLY A 15 3.58 -3.32 5.09
CA GLY A 15 3.29 -2.14 4.29
C GLY A 15 2.49 -1.10 5.05
N LYS A 16 2.34 0.06 4.41
CA LYS A 16 1.51 1.16 4.89
C LYS A 16 0.75 1.76 3.74
N TYR A 17 -0.48 2.19 3.99
CA TYR A 17 -1.27 2.87 2.98
C TYR A 17 -1.87 4.17 3.49
N VAL A 18 -2.17 5.05 2.55
CA VAL A 18 -2.99 6.23 2.79
C VAL A 18 -4.05 6.30 1.69
N THR A 19 -5.27 6.69 2.04
CA THR A 19 -6.32 6.96 1.07
C THR A 19 -6.66 8.44 1.14
N SER A 20 -6.56 9.13 0.01
CA SER A 20 -6.86 10.55 -0.12
C SER A 20 -7.54 10.79 -1.46
N ALA A 21 -8.63 11.57 -1.47
CA ALA A 21 -9.37 11.94 -2.69
C ALA A 21 -9.73 10.74 -3.60
N GLY A 22 -10.07 9.58 -3.02
CA GLY A 22 -10.42 8.37 -3.78
C GLY A 22 -9.23 7.57 -4.30
N GLN A 23 -8.00 8.05 -4.13
CA GLN A 23 -6.78 7.31 -4.44
C GLN A 23 -6.18 6.68 -3.19
N THR A 24 -5.67 5.48 -3.33
CA THR A 24 -4.91 4.76 -2.32
C THR A 24 -3.46 4.66 -2.78
N LEU A 25 -2.54 5.12 -1.94
CA LEU A 25 -1.10 4.87 -2.09
C LEU A 25 -0.72 3.80 -1.08
N LEU A 26 -0.19 2.67 -1.55
CA LEU A 26 0.34 1.57 -0.76
C LEU A 26 1.85 1.52 -0.94
N SER A 27 2.61 1.48 0.16
CA SER A 27 4.07 1.35 0.13
C SER A 27 4.54 0.21 1.02
N TRP A 28 5.56 -0.53 0.56
CA TRP A 28 6.22 -1.61 1.30
C TRP A 28 7.71 -1.68 0.95
N ASN A 29 8.49 -2.32 1.81
CA ASN A 29 9.89 -2.63 1.55
C ASN A 29 10.03 -4.14 1.34
N ASP A 30 10.77 -4.54 0.29
CA ASP A 30 11.19 -5.91 0.08
C ASP A 30 12.70 -5.95 -0.13
N ASN A 31 13.41 -6.60 0.80
CA ASN A 31 14.86 -6.79 0.76
C ASN A 31 15.66 -5.50 0.47
N GLY A 32 15.26 -4.37 1.07
CA GLY A 32 15.92 -3.08 0.92
C GLY A 32 15.45 -2.25 -0.29
N LEU A 33 14.57 -2.79 -1.13
CA LEU A 33 13.93 -2.06 -2.22
C LEU A 33 12.57 -1.54 -1.77
N ASN A 34 12.33 -0.24 -1.95
CA ASN A 34 11.06 0.39 -1.62
C ASN A 34 10.14 0.37 -2.84
N PHE A 35 8.93 -0.11 -2.64
CA PHE A 35 7.87 -0.12 -3.64
C PHE A 35 6.74 0.80 -3.23
N THR A 36 6.07 1.37 -4.23
CA THR A 36 4.83 2.10 -4.06
C THR A 36 3.89 1.74 -5.20
N LEU A 37 2.67 1.33 -4.86
CA LEU A 37 1.57 1.11 -5.79
C LEU A 37 0.48 2.15 -5.52
N VAL A 38 0.01 2.80 -6.59
CA VAL A 38 -1.03 3.84 -6.52
C VAL A 38 -2.20 3.42 -7.38
N GLY A 39 -3.41 3.51 -6.85
CA GLY A 39 -4.62 3.19 -7.57
C GLY A 39 -5.86 3.77 -6.91
N ASP A 40 -6.98 3.71 -7.60
CA ASP A 40 -8.31 4.11 -7.12
C ASP A 40 -9.09 2.96 -6.44
N LEU A 41 -8.41 1.84 -6.21
CA LEU A 41 -8.96 0.68 -5.53
C LEU A 41 -8.84 0.79 -3.99
N PRO A 42 -9.67 0.04 -3.25
CA PRO A 42 -9.49 -0.14 -1.81
C PRO A 42 -8.12 -0.72 -1.47
N ALA A 43 -7.54 -0.32 -0.33
CA ALA A 43 -6.21 -0.76 0.08
C ALA A 43 -6.03 -2.28 0.13
N LYS A 44 -7.07 -3.02 0.51
CA LYS A 44 -7.04 -4.50 0.53
C LYS A 44 -6.85 -5.10 -0.87
N GLU A 45 -7.45 -4.50 -1.89
CA GLU A 45 -7.30 -4.95 -3.28
C GLU A 45 -5.93 -4.57 -3.84
N LEU A 46 -5.45 -3.34 -3.57
CA LEU A 46 -4.08 -2.95 -3.90
C LEU A 46 -3.05 -3.87 -3.24
N ALA A 47 -3.22 -4.23 -1.98
CA ALA A 47 -2.32 -5.13 -1.27
C ALA A 47 -2.33 -6.54 -1.85
N HIS A 48 -3.49 -7.01 -2.32
CA HIS A 48 -3.57 -8.29 -3.02
C HIS A 48 -2.79 -8.26 -4.34
N ILE A 49 -2.94 -7.20 -5.15
CA ILE A 49 -2.17 -7.01 -6.40
C ILE A 49 -0.67 -6.91 -6.09
N ALA A 50 -0.29 -6.07 -5.12
CA ALA A 50 1.09 -5.88 -4.73
C ALA A 50 1.76 -7.18 -4.23
N SER A 51 1.01 -8.05 -3.55
CA SER A 51 1.53 -9.35 -3.08
C SER A 51 1.80 -10.38 -4.18
N ALA A 52 1.36 -10.10 -5.41
CA ALA A 52 1.57 -10.96 -6.58
C ALA A 52 2.73 -10.50 -7.48
N LEU A 53 3.42 -9.40 -7.12
CA LEU A 53 4.63 -8.89 -7.78
C LEU A 53 5.87 -9.61 -7.25
#